data_AF-A0AA40RXD9-F1
#
_entry.id   AF-A0AA40RXD9-F1
#
_cell.length_a   1.000
_cell.length_b   1.000
_cell.length_c   1.000
_cell.angle_alpha   90.00
_cell.angle_beta   90.00
_cell.angle_gamma   90.00
#
_symmetry.space_group_name_H-M   'P 1'
#
loop_
_entity.id
_entity.type
_entity.pdbx_description
1 polymer ?
#
loop_
_entity_poly.entity_id
_entity_poly.type
_entity_poly.pdbx_seq_one_letter_code
_entity_poly.pdbx_strand_id
1 'polypeptide(L)'
;MAAKPDNHAIYDLHDKPPFLTWLGLSLQHLFSMFGATVLVPLLVGLNPGVALFTSGIGTLLHLLITRGKVPAYMGSSFAFIIPMASLMKTVGYPAVAQGIIAVGLVYLVVALIITVTGTGWLDTIFPPEVVGPIIMVIGLSLAGSAATSAT
;
A
#
# COMPACT_ATOMS: atom_id res chain seq x y z
N MET A 1 -34.31 -8.73 1.56
CA MET A 1 -34.42 -7.48 2.32
C MET A 1 -33.73 -7.73 3.65
N ALA A 2 -32.41 -7.54 3.72
CA ALA A 2 -31.62 -7.83 4.93
C ALA A 2 -31.44 -6.53 5.72
N ALA A 3 -31.75 -6.58 7.01
CA ALA A 3 -31.71 -5.44 7.93
C ALA A 3 -30.30 -4.84 8.01
N LYS A 4 -30.23 -3.50 7.96
CA LYS A 4 -29.00 -2.71 8.10
C LYS A 4 -28.57 -2.75 9.58
N PRO A 5 -27.39 -3.31 9.92
CA PRO A 5 -26.89 -3.24 11.27
C PRO A 5 -26.41 -1.81 11.55
N ASP A 6 -26.51 -1.43 12.81
CA ASP A 6 -26.34 -0.08 13.35
C ASP A 6 -24.91 0.41 13.13
N ASN A 7 -24.65 1.06 12.00
CA ASN A 7 -23.35 1.64 11.70
C ASN A 7 -23.55 3.08 11.20
N HIS A 8 -22.93 4.04 11.87
CA HIS A 8 -22.95 5.48 11.52
C HIS A 8 -22.29 5.81 10.17
N ALA A 9 -21.98 4.81 9.33
CA ALA A 9 -21.41 4.97 8.01
C ALA A 9 -22.45 5.47 7.00
N ILE A 10 -22.13 6.59 6.34
CA ILE A 10 -22.99 7.22 5.32
C ILE A 10 -23.04 6.37 4.04
N TYR A 11 -21.94 5.70 3.70
CA TYR A 11 -21.84 4.76 2.57
C TYR A 11 -21.17 3.46 3.03
N ASP A 12 -21.75 2.32 2.64
CA ASP A 12 -21.21 0.98 2.85
C ASP A 12 -20.43 0.47 1.61
N LEU A 13 -19.76 -0.67 1.72
CA LEU A 13 -18.89 -1.26 0.70
C LEU A 13 -19.54 -1.44 -0.69
N HIS A 14 -20.85 -1.70 -0.71
CA HIS A 14 -21.61 -1.95 -1.94
C HIS A 14 -22.44 -0.74 -2.39
N ASP A 15 -22.39 0.36 -1.65
CA ASP A 15 -23.15 1.56 -1.99
C ASP A 15 -22.46 2.32 -3.12
N LYS A 16 -23.26 2.79 -4.07
CA LYS A 16 -22.80 3.63 -5.18
C LYS A 16 -23.31 5.05 -4.95
N PRO A 17 -22.46 5.98 -4.46
CA PRO A 17 -22.87 7.37 -4.28
C PRO A 17 -23.30 8.01 -5.61
N PRO A 18 -24.04 9.14 -5.56
CA PRO A 18 -24.35 9.95 -6.74
C PRO A 18 -23.06 10.28 -7.51
N PHE A 19 -23.14 10.35 -8.83
CA PHE A 19 -21.95 10.47 -9.70
C PHE A 19 -20.98 11.59 -9.28
N LEU A 20 -21.50 12.78 -8.93
CA LEU A 20 -20.65 13.89 -8.46
C LEU A 20 -19.92 13.57 -7.16
N THR A 21 -20.62 12.98 -6.19
CA THR A 21 -20.04 12.59 -4.90
C THR A 21 -19.03 11.47 -5.08
N TRP A 22 -19.34 10.49 -5.93
CA TRP A 22 -18.43 9.41 -6.29
C TRP A 22 -17.14 9.94 -6.92
N LEU A 23 -17.25 10.88 -7.86
CA LEU A 23 -16.10 11.50 -8.50
C LEU A 23 -15.27 12.31 -7.48
N GLY A 24 -15.94 13.11 -6.63
CA GLY A 24 -15.27 13.90 -5.59
C GLY A 24 -14.51 13.04 -4.59
N LEU A 25 -15.12 11.97 -4.10
CA LEU A 25 -14.48 11.00 -3.19
C LEU A 25 -13.32 10.27 -3.87
N SER A 26 -13.45 9.92 -5.15
CA SER A 26 -12.38 9.28 -5.92
C SER A 26 -11.17 10.20 -6.08
N LEU A 27 -11.40 11.49 -6.38
CA LEU A 27 -10.34 12.49 -6.46
C LEU A 27 -9.69 12.73 -5.10
N GLN A 28 -10.47 12.81 -4.03
CA GLN A 28 -9.94 12.92 -2.67
C GLN A 28 -9.01 11.75 -2.34
N HIS A 29 -9.42 10.52 -2.68
CA HIS A 29 -8.61 9.33 -2.46
C HIS A 29 -7.31 9.36 -3.28
N LEU A 30 -7.41 9.77 -4.55
CA LEU A 30 -6.25 9.93 -5.43
C LEU A 30 -5.24 10.91 -4.83
N PHE A 31 -5.66 12.13 -4.48
CA PHE A 31 -4.76 13.13 -3.92
C PHE A 31 -4.18 12.74 -2.56
N SER A 32 -4.95 12.02 -1.74
CA SER A 32 -4.47 11.50 -0.45
C SER A 32 -3.33 10.49 -0.62
N MET A 33 -3.37 9.64 -1.65
CA MET A 33 -2.38 8.59 -1.87
C MET A 33 -1.22 9.02 -2.78
N PHE A 34 -1.42 10.08 -3.57
CA PHE A 34 -0.47 10.55 -4.57
C PHE A 34 0.90 10.91 -3.97
N GLY A 35 0.92 11.71 -2.89
CA GLY A 35 2.16 12.21 -2.31
C GLY A 35 3.11 11.09 -1.89
N ALA A 36 2.60 10.11 -1.14
CA ALA A 36 3.37 8.93 -0.72
C ALA A 36 3.83 8.07 -1.90
N THR A 37 2.95 7.85 -2.88
CA THR A 37 3.22 6.96 -4.02
C THR A 37 4.29 7.52 -4.96
N VAL A 38 4.34 8.85 -5.12
CA VAL A 38 5.31 9.57 -5.94
C VAL A 38 6.63 9.83 -5.22
N LEU A 39 6.60 10.02 -3.89
CA LEU A 39 7.81 10.32 -3.12
C LEU A 39 8.85 9.19 -3.18
N VAL A 40 8.44 7.93 -3.01
CA VAL A 40 9.36 6.77 -3.03
C VAL A 40 10.17 6.66 -4.32
N PRO A 41 9.56 6.59 -5.52
CA PRO A 41 10.32 6.50 -6.75
C PRO A 41 11.22 7.72 -6.95
N LEU A 42 10.79 8.92 -6.57
CA LEU A 42 11.65 10.12 -6.63
C LEU A 42 12.91 9.97 -5.76
N LEU A 43 12.77 9.49 -4.53
CA LEU A 43 13.90 9.30 -3.61
C LEU A 43 14.88 8.22 -4.07
N VAL A 44 14.41 7.22 -4.80
CA VAL A 44 15.24 6.13 -5.34
C VAL A 44 15.82 6.47 -6.73
N GLY A 45 15.30 7.50 -7.40
CA GLY A 45 15.69 7.87 -8.78
C GLY A 45 14.95 7.09 -9.87
N LEU A 46 13.73 6.60 -9.57
CA LEU A 46 12.85 5.91 -10.49
C LEU A 46 11.77 6.84 -11.06
N ASN A 47 11.19 6.47 -12.21
CA ASN A 47 10.11 7.23 -12.83
C ASN A 47 8.79 7.11 -12.00
N PRO A 48 8.23 8.22 -11.48
CA PRO A 48 7.00 8.17 -10.69
C PRO A 48 5.75 7.76 -11.47
N GLY A 49 5.72 8.01 -12.78
CA GLY A 49 4.62 7.60 -13.66
C GLY A 49 4.47 6.09 -13.73
N VAL A 50 5.60 5.35 -13.72
CA VAL A 50 5.57 3.88 -13.68
C VAL A 50 5.03 3.39 -12.34
N ALA A 51 5.42 4.03 -11.23
CA ALA A 51 4.91 3.70 -9.90
C ALA A 51 3.40 3.96 -9.79
N LEU A 52 2.91 5.10 -10.28
CA LEU A 52 1.48 5.43 -10.30
C LEU A 52 0.68 4.46 -11.17
N PHE A 53 1.19 4.13 -12.36
CA PHE A 53 0.54 3.19 -13.27
C PHE A 53 0.43 1.78 -12.67
N THR A 54 1.53 1.27 -12.12
CA THR A 54 1.58 -0.06 -11.49
C THR A 54 0.78 -0.13 -10.19
N SER A 55 0.77 0.95 -9.40
CA SER A 55 -0.09 1.10 -8.22
C SER A 55 -1.59 1.06 -8.57
N GLY A 56 -1.99 1.75 -9.65
CA GLY A 56 -3.36 1.70 -10.16
C GLY A 56 -3.77 0.29 -10.58
N ILE A 57 -2.93 -0.38 -11.38
CA ILE A 57 -3.16 -1.78 -11.77
C ILE A 57 -3.20 -2.70 -10.56
N GLY A 58 -2.26 -2.56 -9.62
CA GLY A 58 -2.19 -3.37 -8.41
C GLY A 58 -3.43 -3.21 -7.53
N THR A 59 -3.96 -1.98 -7.42
CA THR A 59 -5.20 -1.71 -6.70
C THR A 59 -6.40 -2.38 -7.36
N LEU A 60 -6.53 -2.29 -8.70
CA LEU A 60 -7.60 -2.95 -9.42
C LEU A 60 -7.52 -4.49 -9.30
N LEU A 61 -6.32 -5.05 -9.40
CA LEU A 61 -6.09 -6.49 -9.21
C LEU A 61 -6.43 -6.92 -7.77
N HIS A 62 -6.04 -6.14 -6.77
CA HIS A 62 -6.36 -6.41 -5.37
C HIS A 62 -7.88 -6.44 -5.13
N LEU A 63 -8.60 -5.46 -5.64
CA LEU A 63 -10.06 -5.39 -5.54
C LEU A 63 -10.72 -6.58 -6.26
N LEU A 64 -10.20 -6.99 -7.42
CA LEU A 64 -10.70 -8.14 -8.17
C LEU A 64 -10.48 -9.46 -7.43
N ILE A 65 -9.25 -9.71 -6.95
CA ILE A 65 -8.88 -10.92 -6.21
C ILE A 65 -9.71 -11.03 -4.92
N THR A 66 -9.90 -9.91 -4.22
CA THR A 66 -10.65 -9.87 -2.96
C THR A 66 -12.17 -9.77 -3.17
N ARG A 67 -12.63 -9.78 -4.43
CA ARG A 67 -14.05 -9.68 -4.83
C ARG A 67 -14.75 -8.44 -4.25
N GLY A 68 -14.04 -7.33 -4.14
CA GLY A 68 -14.56 -6.07 -3.62
C GLY A 68 -14.92 -6.08 -2.13
N LYS A 69 -14.47 -7.07 -1.35
CA LYS A 69 -14.75 -7.16 0.09
C LYS A 69 -13.83 -6.30 0.96
N VAL A 70 -12.62 -6.00 0.46
CA VAL A 70 -11.61 -5.21 1.18
C VAL A 70 -11.28 -3.97 0.35
N PRO A 71 -11.65 -2.77 0.83
CA PRO A 71 -11.32 -1.53 0.15
C PRO A 71 -9.90 -1.09 0.52
N ALA A 72 -8.91 -1.46 -0.30
CA ALA A 72 -7.52 -1.07 -0.08
C ALA A 72 -6.86 -0.54 -1.36
N TYR A 73 -6.00 0.45 -1.20
CA TYR A 73 -5.16 1.04 -2.24
C TYR A 73 -3.73 0.53 -2.13
N MET A 74 -3.13 0.13 -3.25
CA MET A 74 -1.77 -0.42 -3.30
C MET A 74 -0.76 0.69 -3.62
N GLY A 75 -0.22 1.37 -2.59
CA GLY A 75 0.78 2.43 -2.74
C GLY A 75 2.23 1.96 -2.73
N SER A 76 3.17 2.90 -2.88
CA SER A 76 4.61 2.64 -2.75
C SER A 76 4.99 2.37 -1.29
N SER A 77 5.70 1.27 -1.01
CA SER A 77 6.09 0.90 0.36
C SER A 77 7.39 1.57 0.80
N PHE A 78 7.27 2.33 1.89
CA PHE A 78 8.32 3.11 2.52
C PHE A 78 9.46 2.28 3.12
N ALA A 79 9.16 1.04 3.55
CA ALA A 79 10.15 0.12 4.09
C ALA A 79 11.26 -0.22 3.06
N PHE A 80 10.98 -0.07 1.77
CA PHE A 80 11.94 -0.42 0.71
C PHE A 80 12.83 0.73 0.24
N ILE A 81 12.64 1.97 0.73
CA ILE A 81 13.43 3.12 0.29
C ILE A 81 14.93 2.89 0.53
N ILE A 82 15.31 2.53 1.75
CA ILE A 82 16.71 2.31 2.15
C ILE A 82 17.36 1.20 1.30
N PRO A 83 16.81 -0.03 1.23
CA PRO A 83 17.44 -1.09 0.44
C PRO A 83 17.43 -0.80 -1.07
N MET A 84 16.37 -0.20 -1.62
CA MET A 84 16.33 0.15 -3.05
C MET A 84 17.33 1.25 -3.38
N ALA A 85 17.47 2.28 -2.55
CA ALA A 85 18.45 3.35 -2.75
C ALA A 85 19.89 2.82 -2.64
N SER A 86 20.14 1.86 -1.74
CA SER A 86 21.43 1.19 -1.62
C SER A 86 21.76 0.35 -2.86
N LEU A 87 20.81 -0.47 -3.32
CA LEU A 87 20.97 -1.30 -4.53
C LEU A 87 21.15 -0.46 -5.79
N MET A 88 20.45 0.67 -5.88
CA MET A 88 20.59 1.60 -7.00
C MET A 88 22.01 2.18 -7.09
N LYS A 89 22.67 2.43 -5.95
CA LYS A 89 24.05 2.93 -5.90
C LYS A 89 25.11 1.88 -6.22
N THR A 90 24.87 0.62 -5.86
CA THR A 90 25.88 -0.44 -5.97
C THR A 90 25.82 -1.19 -7.29
N VAL A 91 24.62 -1.50 -7.80
CA VAL A 91 24.43 -2.36 -8.97
C VAL A 91 23.51 -1.70 -10.02
N GLY A 92 22.60 -0.83 -9.58
CA GLY A 92 21.69 -0.09 -10.46
C GLY A 92 20.33 -0.76 -10.64
N TYR A 93 19.59 -0.31 -11.64
CA TYR A 93 18.17 -0.65 -11.85
C TYR A 93 17.86 -2.16 -11.94
N PRO A 94 18.64 -3.01 -12.66
CA PRO A 94 18.34 -4.43 -12.76
C PRO A 94 18.31 -5.14 -11.41
N ALA A 95 19.17 -4.72 -10.47
CA ALA A 95 19.22 -5.28 -9.14
C ALA A 95 18.00 -4.92 -8.28
N VAL A 96 17.50 -3.70 -8.45
CA VAL A 96 16.26 -3.26 -7.80
C VAL A 96 15.06 -4.06 -8.35
N ALA A 97 14.98 -4.25 -9.66
CA ALA A 97 13.90 -5.00 -10.29
C ALA A 97 13.85 -6.47 -9.84
N GLN A 98 14.99 -7.18 -9.82
CA GLN A 98 15.03 -8.56 -9.30
C GLN A 98 14.68 -8.63 -7.80
N GLY A 99 15.09 -7.64 -7.01
CA GLY A 99 14.77 -7.56 -5.59
C GLY A 99 13.27 -7.44 -5.35
N ILE A 100 12.59 -6.58 -6.10
CA ILE A 100 11.13 -6.40 -6.03
C ILE A 100 10.41 -7.70 -6.41
N ILE A 101 10.86 -8.39 -7.47
CA ILE A 101 10.28 -9.68 -7.88
C ILE A 101 10.45 -10.73 -6.78
N ALA A 102 11.65 -10.83 -6.18
CA ALA A 102 11.93 -11.76 -5.11
C ALA A 102 11.05 -11.50 -3.88
N VAL A 103 10.85 -10.23 -3.49
CA VAL A 103 9.94 -9.85 -2.41
C VAL A 103 8.50 -10.27 -2.73
N GLY A 104 8.04 -10.07 -3.97
CA GLY A 104 6.71 -10.52 -4.41
C GLY A 104 6.53 -12.04 -4.28
N LEU A 105 7.56 -12.83 -4.60
CA LEU A 105 7.56 -14.27 -4.40
C LEU A 105 7.49 -14.65 -2.92
N VAL A 106 8.23 -13.95 -2.05
CA VAL A 106 8.15 -14.16 -0.60
C VAL A 106 6.73 -13.89 -0.09
N TYR A 107 6.08 -12.82 -0.54
CA TYR A 107 4.69 -12.54 -0.19
C TYR A 107 3.73 -13.63 -0.65
N LEU A 108 3.94 -14.19 -1.84
CA LEU A 108 3.14 -15.31 -2.34
C LEU A 108 3.33 -16.56 -1.47
N VAL A 109 4.57 -16.89 -1.12
CA VAL A 109 4.88 -18.04 -0.24
C VAL A 109 4.23 -17.85 1.13
N VAL A 110 4.38 -16.67 1.74
CA VAL A 110 3.76 -16.35 3.03
C VAL A 110 2.23 -16.44 2.94
N ALA A 111 1.63 -15.92 1.86
CA ALA A 111 0.19 -16.04 1.63
C ALA A 111 -0.25 -17.51 1.57
N LEU A 112 0.47 -18.37 0.84
CA LEU A 112 0.19 -19.80 0.78
C LEU A 112 0.28 -20.47 2.16
N ILE A 113 1.32 -20.14 2.95
CA ILE A 113 1.45 -20.67 4.31
C ILE A 113 0.22 -20.28 5.14
N ILE A 114 -0.16 -19.00 5.13
CA ILE A 114 -1.33 -18.50 5.86
C ILE A 114 -2.61 -19.22 5.43
N THR A 115 -2.78 -19.52 4.14
CA THR A 115 -3.97 -20.27 3.68
C THR A 115 -4.08 -21.68 4.26
N VAL A 116 -2.95 -22.32 4.62
CA VAL A 116 -2.93 -23.68 5.18
C VAL A 116 -2.95 -23.66 6.71
N THR A 117 -2.17 -22.77 7.35
CA THR A 117 -2.00 -22.73 8.80
C THR A 117 -3.01 -21.86 9.54
N GLY A 118 -3.75 -21.01 8.82
CA GLY A 118 -4.54 -19.93 9.41
C GLY A 118 -3.68 -18.77 9.92
N THR A 119 -4.31 -17.80 10.59
CA THR A 119 -3.69 -16.52 11.01
C THR A 119 -3.25 -16.47 12.47
N GLY A 120 -3.64 -17.42 13.33
CA GLY A 120 -3.44 -17.29 14.78
C GLY A 120 -1.98 -17.22 15.25
N TRP A 121 -1.04 -17.80 14.49
CA TRP A 121 0.40 -17.65 14.77
C TRP A 121 0.90 -16.24 14.48
N LEU A 122 0.27 -15.52 13.54
CA LEU A 122 0.67 -14.17 13.17
C LEU A 122 0.40 -13.20 14.31
N ASP A 123 -0.71 -13.36 15.03
CA ASP A 123 -1.06 -12.56 16.21
C ASP A 123 -0.09 -12.79 17.37
N THR A 124 0.55 -13.96 17.42
CA THR A 124 1.57 -14.27 18.44
C THR A 124 2.93 -13.65 18.10
N ILE A 125 3.30 -13.63 16.81
CA ILE A 125 4.58 -13.05 16.35
C ILE A 125 4.50 -11.53 16.24
N PHE A 126 3.35 -11.02 15.80
CA PHE A 126 3.10 -9.60 15.55
C PHE A 126 1.91 -9.12 16.38
N PRO A 127 2.02 -9.12 17.72
CA PRO A 127 0.94 -8.61 18.55
C PRO A 127 0.80 -7.08 18.37
N PRO A 128 -0.36 -6.50 18.70
CA PRO A 128 -0.65 -5.07 18.47
C PRO A 128 0.39 -4.11 19.05
N GLU A 129 0.95 -4.45 20.22
CA GLU A 129 2.02 -3.71 20.89
C GLU A 129 3.34 -3.65 20.09
N VAL A 130 3.53 -4.54 19.11
CA VAL A 130 4.68 -4.54 18.19
C VAL A 130 4.32 -3.89 16.86
N VAL A 131 3.16 -4.22 16.30
CA VAL A 131 2.72 -3.72 14.99
C VAL A 131 2.54 -2.20 15.00
N GLY A 132 1.91 -1.65 16.03
CA GLY A 132 1.67 -0.21 16.15
C GLY A 132 2.96 0.61 16.12
N PRO A 133 3.95 0.35 17.00
CA PRO A 133 5.24 1.03 16.97
C PRO A 133 5.99 0.87 15.65
N ILE A 134 5.98 -0.30 15.03
CA ILE A 134 6.64 -0.50 13.72
C ILE A 134 6.02 0.42 12.66
N ILE A 135 4.69 0.51 12.60
CA ILE A 135 3.99 1.39 11.64
C ILE A 135 4.32 2.86 11.94
N MET A 136 4.35 3.27 13.20
CA MET A 136 4.72 4.64 13.59
C MET A 136 6.15 4.98 13.16
N VAL A 137 7.12 4.08 13.36
CA VAL A 137 8.52 4.30 12.97
C VAL A 137 8.66 4.40 11.45
N ILE A 138 7.96 3.55 10.69
CA ILE A 138 7.95 3.64 9.22
C ILE A 138 7.42 5.01 8.78
N GLY A 139 6.32 5.49 9.36
CA GLY A 139 5.77 6.82 9.07
C GLY A 139 6.73 7.97 9.45
N LEU A 140 7.27 7.94 10.67
CA LEU A 140 8.18 8.98 11.18
C LEU A 140 9.50 9.03 10.42
N SER A 141 9.99 7.88 9.92
CA SER A 141 11.22 7.82 9.11
C SER A 141 11.17 8.71 7.87
N LEU A 142 9.96 9.06 7.40
CA LEU A 142 9.74 9.87 6.21
C LEU A 142 9.28 11.29 6.46
N ALA A 143 8.95 11.62 7.71
CA ALA A 143 8.56 12.98 8.08
C ALA A 143 9.63 14.01 7.64
N GLY A 144 10.92 13.68 7.79
CA GLY A 144 12.02 14.52 7.33
C GLY A 144 12.03 14.75 5.82
N SER A 145 11.90 13.68 5.03
CA SER A 145 11.89 13.78 3.56
C SER A 145 10.66 14.53 3.04
N ALA A 146 9.51 14.34 3.68
CA ALA A 146 8.28 15.04 3.35
C ALA A 146 8.39 16.54 3.66
N ALA A 147 8.95 16.90 4.83
CA ALA A 147 9.17 18.29 5.21
C ALA A 147 10.09 19.03 4.21
N THR A 148 11.20 18.40 3.80
CA THR A 148 12.11 18.98 2.80
C THR A 148 11.46 19.12 1.42
N SER A 149 10.50 18.27 1.07
CA SER A 149 9.80 18.37 -0.21
C SER A 149 8.68 19.42 -0.21
N ALA A 150 8.25 19.88 0.97
CA ALA A 150 7.18 20.86 1.15
C ALA A 150 7.67 22.32 1.25
N THR A 151 8.93 22.53 1.61
CA THR A 151 9.65 23.83 1.61
C THR A 151 10.56 23.95 0.41
#